data_AF-A0A522WMH9-F1
#
_entry.id   AF-A0A522WMH9-F1
#
_cell.length_a   1.000
_cell.length_b   1.000
_cell.length_c   1.000
_cell.angle_alpha   90.00
_cell.angle_beta   90.00
_cell.angle_gamma   90.00
#
_symmetry.space_group_name_H-M   'P 1'
#
loop_
_entity.id
_entity.type
_entity.pdbx_description
1 polymer ?
#
loop_
_entity_poly.entity_id
_entity_poly.type
_entity_poly.pdbx_seq_one_letter_code
_entity_poly.pdbx_strand_id
1 'polypeptide(L)'
;MERLLDSVIFPADLKKLPVQALPRLSHELRQFIISTVSGAGGHLASSLGAVEIAVALHYVLNAPEDKIVWDVGHQAYAHKILTGRRAVFSTLRQMGGISGFPRPAESVYDAFGVGHSSTSISAALGMASAR
;
A
#
# COMPACT_ATOMS: atom_id res chain seq x y z
N MET A 1 6.86 -19.40 -14.95
CA MET A 1 6.23 -18.18 -15.48
C MET A 1 6.57 -17.06 -14.51
N GLU A 2 7.24 -16.02 -14.96
CA GLU A 2 7.72 -14.91 -14.11
C GLU A 2 6.53 -14.13 -13.53
N ARG A 3 6.55 -13.82 -12.23
CA ARG A 3 5.47 -13.06 -11.56
C ARG A 3 5.63 -11.58 -11.85
N LEU A 4 4.54 -10.89 -12.20
CA LEU A 4 4.55 -9.43 -12.40
C LEU A 4 4.95 -8.70 -11.12
N LEU A 5 4.46 -9.18 -9.97
CA LEU A 5 4.79 -8.62 -8.67
C LEU A 5 6.29 -8.64 -8.38
N ASP A 6 7.06 -9.55 -8.98
CA ASP A 6 8.51 -9.58 -8.81
C ASP A 6 9.21 -8.40 -9.49
N SER A 7 8.62 -7.86 -10.55
CA SER A 7 9.11 -6.70 -11.31
C SER A 7 8.60 -5.34 -10.81
N VAL A 8 7.60 -5.32 -9.91
CA VAL A 8 7.01 -4.08 -9.38
C VAL A 8 7.50 -3.82 -7.96
N ILE A 9 8.44 -2.89 -7.81
CA ILE A 9 8.99 -2.49 -6.51
C ILE A 9 8.41 -1.14 -6.09
N PHE A 10 8.33 -0.20 -7.01
CA PHE A 10 7.80 1.15 -6.78
C PHE A 10 6.65 1.50 -7.74
N PRO A 11 5.87 2.58 -7.47
CA PRO A 11 4.80 3.01 -8.38
C PRO A 11 5.29 3.31 -9.81
N ALA A 12 6.54 3.73 -9.98
CA ALA A 12 7.14 3.93 -11.30
C ALA A 12 7.26 2.63 -12.12
N ASP A 13 7.45 1.47 -11.47
CA ASP A 13 7.48 0.18 -12.15
C ASP A 13 6.07 -0.28 -12.53
N LEU A 14 5.12 -0.05 -11.63
CA LEU A 14 3.70 -0.31 -11.86
C LEU A 14 3.19 0.41 -13.12
N LYS A 15 3.57 1.68 -13.32
CA LYS A 15 3.21 2.49 -14.49
C LYS A 15 3.76 1.97 -15.82
N LYS A 16 4.81 1.13 -15.81
CA LYS A 16 5.36 0.50 -17.03
C LYS A 16 4.50 -0.67 -17.51
N LEU A 17 3.61 -1.19 -16.67
CA LEU A 17 2.75 -2.31 -17.04
C LEU A 17 1.61 -1.84 -17.97
N PRO A 18 1.26 -2.64 -18.98
CA PRO A 18 0.04 -2.40 -19.74
C PRO A 18 -1.18 -2.57 -18.83
N VAL A 19 -2.23 -1.78 -19.04
CA VAL A 19 -3.45 -1.78 -18.21
C VAL A 19 -4.06 -3.19 -18.08
N GLN A 20 -3.97 -4.00 -19.14
CA GLN A 20 -4.48 -5.37 -19.19
C GLN A 20 -3.74 -6.32 -18.24
N ALA A 21 -2.54 -5.97 -17.79
CA ALA A 21 -1.76 -6.74 -16.82
C ALA A 21 -2.14 -6.42 -15.36
N LEU A 22 -2.83 -5.31 -15.09
CA LEU A 22 -3.18 -4.89 -13.73
C LEU A 22 -4.07 -5.90 -12.98
N PRO A 23 -5.09 -6.53 -13.61
CA PRO A 23 -5.87 -7.57 -12.93
C PRO A 23 -5.01 -8.76 -12.48
N ARG A 24 -4.01 -9.15 -13.28
CA ARG A 24 -3.06 -10.20 -12.91
C ARG A 24 -2.17 -9.77 -11.75
N LEU A 25 -1.65 -8.54 -11.77
CA LEU A 25 -0.87 -8.00 -10.65
C LEU A 25 -1.71 -7.98 -9.34
N SER A 26 -2.97 -7.54 -9.41
CA SER A 26 -3.87 -7.55 -8.25
C SER A 26 -4.07 -8.97 -7.70
N HIS A 27 -4.20 -9.98 -8.58
CA HIS A 27 -4.26 -11.37 -8.15
C HIS A 27 -2.98 -11.82 -7.42
N GLU A 28 -1.81 -11.52 -7.99
CA GLU A 28 -0.52 -11.87 -7.38
C GLU A 28 -0.30 -11.15 -6.03
N LEU A 29 -0.74 -9.88 -5.91
CA LEU A 29 -0.75 -9.12 -4.64
C LEU A 29 -1.64 -9.79 -3.59
N ARG A 30 -2.86 -10.20 -3.95
CA ARG A 30 -3.77 -10.90 -3.02
C ARG A 30 -3.14 -12.18 -2.49
N GLN A 31 -2.55 -12.99 -3.38
CA GLN A 31 -1.86 -14.22 -2.97
C GLN A 31 -0.68 -13.92 -2.03
N PHE A 32 0.13 -12.90 -2.33
CA PHE A 32 1.24 -12.48 -1.47
C PHE A 32 0.75 -12.04 -0.08
N ILE A 33 -0.31 -11.21 -0.02
CA ILE A 33 -0.90 -10.76 1.25
C ILE A 33 -1.41 -11.95 2.06
N ILE A 34 -2.17 -12.87 1.46
CA ILE A 34 -2.67 -14.07 2.13
C ILE A 34 -1.50 -14.86 2.71
N SER A 35 -0.50 -15.19 1.87
CA SER A 35 0.64 -16.01 2.30
C SER A 35 1.42 -15.40 3.46
N THR A 36 1.58 -14.08 3.49
CA THR A 36 2.34 -13.40 4.54
C THR A 36 1.53 -13.26 5.82
N VAL A 37 0.27 -12.82 5.71
CA VAL A 37 -0.59 -12.54 6.86
C VAL A 37 -1.04 -13.83 7.56
N SER A 38 -1.15 -14.95 6.84
CA SER A 38 -1.43 -16.26 7.45
C SER A 38 -0.36 -16.70 8.47
N GLY A 39 0.90 -16.29 8.28
CA GLY A 39 1.98 -16.63 9.21
C GLY A 39 2.28 -15.55 10.26
N ALA A 40 2.18 -14.27 9.89
CA ALA A 40 2.55 -13.14 10.74
C ALA A 40 1.36 -12.49 11.50
N GLY A 41 0.11 -12.82 11.13
CA GLY A 41 -1.08 -12.13 11.59
C GLY A 41 -1.26 -10.74 10.95
N GLY A 42 -2.38 -10.07 11.27
CA GLY A 42 -2.70 -8.73 10.77
C GLY A 42 -4.05 -8.63 10.05
N HIS A 43 -4.30 -7.49 9.41
CA HIS A 43 -5.59 -7.14 8.82
C HIS A 43 -5.73 -7.69 7.40
N LEU A 44 -6.33 -8.89 7.29
CA LEU A 44 -6.48 -9.60 6.01
C LEU A 44 -7.64 -9.05 5.17
N ALA A 45 -8.88 -9.17 5.66
CA ALA A 45 -10.08 -8.91 4.86
C ALA A 45 -10.12 -7.47 4.30
N SER A 46 -9.83 -6.48 5.14
CA SER A 46 -9.75 -5.07 4.76
C SER A 46 -8.71 -4.82 3.66
N SER A 47 -7.53 -5.44 3.78
CA SER A 47 -6.45 -5.30 2.80
C SER A 47 -6.76 -5.99 1.48
N LEU A 48 -7.43 -7.16 1.51
CA LEU A 48 -7.85 -7.86 0.29
C LEU A 48 -8.91 -7.06 -0.48
N GLY A 49 -9.85 -6.42 0.22
CA GLY A 49 -10.87 -5.57 -0.40
C GLY A 49 -10.33 -4.26 -1.01
N ALA A 50 -9.10 -3.86 -0.66
CA ALA A 50 -8.50 -2.61 -1.11
C ALA A 50 -7.40 -2.79 -2.16
N VAL A 51 -7.13 -4.01 -2.64
CA VAL A 51 -6.03 -4.28 -3.58
C VAL A 51 -6.21 -3.50 -4.88
N GLU A 52 -7.38 -3.58 -5.52
CA GLU A 52 -7.60 -2.97 -6.83
C GLU A 52 -7.53 -1.45 -6.76
N ILE A 53 -8.09 -0.84 -5.72
CA ILE A 53 -8.02 0.61 -5.55
C ILE A 53 -6.60 1.07 -5.23
N ALA A 54 -5.83 0.32 -4.45
CA ALA A 54 -4.41 0.63 -4.22
C ALA A 54 -3.59 0.57 -5.52
N VAL A 55 -3.82 -0.44 -6.35
CA VAL A 55 -3.19 -0.57 -7.68
C VAL A 55 -3.60 0.60 -8.57
N ALA A 56 -4.90 0.91 -8.68
CA ALA A 56 -5.39 1.98 -9.52
C ALA A 56 -4.87 3.37 -9.10
N LEU A 57 -4.88 3.67 -7.80
CA LEU A 57 -4.36 4.93 -7.26
C LEU A 57 -2.87 5.10 -7.59
N HIS A 58 -2.05 4.08 -7.35
CA HIS A 58 -0.62 4.16 -7.65
C HIS A 58 -0.30 4.12 -9.15
N TYR A 59 -1.18 3.55 -9.97
CA TYR A 59 -1.04 3.58 -11.43
C TYR A 59 -1.31 4.99 -11.97
N VAL A 60 -2.36 5.65 -11.50
CA VAL A 60 -2.81 6.95 -12.03
C VAL A 60 -2.07 8.12 -11.39
N LEU A 61 -1.96 8.15 -10.06
CA LEU A 61 -1.34 9.25 -9.32
C LEU A 61 0.19 9.16 -9.33
N ASN A 62 0.85 10.30 -9.14
CA ASN A 62 2.31 10.37 -9.04
C ASN A 62 2.71 10.48 -7.56
N ALA A 63 2.56 9.39 -6.81
CA ALA A 63 3.05 9.36 -5.44
C ALA A 63 4.60 9.26 -5.42
N PRO A 64 5.30 9.94 -4.48
CA PRO A 64 4.77 10.64 -3.30
C PRO A 64 4.42 12.12 -3.51
N GLU A 65 4.56 12.69 -4.70
CA GLU A 65 4.17 14.09 -5.00
C GLU A 65 2.65 14.27 -4.77
N ASP A 66 1.86 13.36 -5.32
CA ASP A 66 0.45 13.19 -4.98
C ASP A 66 0.29 12.46 -3.65
N LYS A 67 -0.49 13.06 -2.75
CA LYS A 67 -0.69 12.54 -1.40
C LYS A 67 -1.85 11.56 -1.39
N ILE A 68 -1.58 10.30 -1.08
CA ILE A 68 -2.59 9.26 -0.86
C ILE A 68 -2.76 9.08 0.64
N VAL A 69 -3.94 9.41 1.16
CA VAL A 69 -4.27 9.29 2.59
C VAL A 69 -5.22 8.10 2.79
N TRP A 70 -4.83 7.15 3.64
CA TRP A 70 -5.64 6.00 4.01
C TRP A 70 -6.21 6.20 5.41
N ASP A 71 -7.54 6.20 5.56
CA ASP A 71 -8.18 6.28 6.89
C ASP A 71 -8.00 4.97 7.66
N VAL A 72 -7.72 5.05 8.97
CA VAL A 72 -7.25 3.95 9.85
C VAL A 72 -5.94 3.32 9.37
N GLY A 73 -5.85 2.89 8.11
CA GLY A 73 -4.65 2.36 7.48
C GLY A 73 -4.57 0.83 7.40
N HIS A 74 -5.46 0.11 8.10
CA HIS A 74 -5.48 -1.36 8.14
C HIS A 74 -5.78 -2.06 6.80
N GLN A 75 -6.14 -1.31 5.77
CA GLN A 75 -6.38 -1.77 4.41
C GLN A 75 -5.20 -1.48 3.47
N ALA A 76 -4.15 -0.80 3.94
CA ALA A 76 -3.08 -0.25 3.11
C ALA A 76 -1.91 -1.23 2.84
N TYR A 77 -2.11 -2.55 2.96
CA TYR A 77 -1.04 -3.52 2.74
C TYR A 77 -0.54 -3.53 1.30
N ALA A 78 -1.45 -3.53 0.32
CA ALA A 78 -1.08 -3.41 -1.09
C ALA A 78 -0.32 -2.09 -1.36
N HIS A 79 -0.74 -1.00 -0.72
CA HIS A 79 -0.01 0.28 -0.77
C HIS A 79 1.42 0.14 -0.26
N LYS A 80 1.66 -0.50 0.90
CA LYS A 80 3.01 -0.73 1.42
C LYS A 80 3.86 -1.59 0.47
N ILE A 81 3.28 -2.68 -0.04
CA ILE A 81 3.97 -3.61 -0.95
C ILE A 81 4.42 -2.90 -2.23
N LEU A 82 3.54 -2.10 -2.84
CA LEU A 82 3.79 -1.35 -4.09
C LEU A 82 4.71 -0.13 -3.94
N THR A 83 5.14 0.18 -2.72
CA THR A 83 5.96 1.36 -2.39
C THR A 83 7.28 0.97 -1.73
N GLY A 84 7.90 -0.09 -2.25
CA GLY A 84 9.25 -0.52 -1.89
C GLY A 84 9.36 -1.44 -0.68
N ARG A 85 8.25 -1.76 0.00
CA ARG A 85 8.30 -2.51 1.28
C ARG A 85 8.01 -4.00 1.16
N ARG A 86 7.87 -4.54 -0.06
CA ARG A 86 7.62 -5.98 -0.29
C ARG A 86 8.65 -6.89 0.38
N ALA A 87 9.94 -6.56 0.25
CA ALA A 87 11.03 -7.39 0.77
C ALA A 87 11.04 -7.51 2.31
N VAL A 88 10.58 -6.47 3.00
CA VAL A 88 10.51 -6.43 4.48
C VAL A 88 9.10 -6.73 4.99
N PHE A 89 8.15 -7.05 4.12
CA PHE A 89 6.74 -7.19 4.48
C PHE A 89 6.47 -8.36 5.43
N SER A 90 7.36 -9.37 5.47
CA SER A 90 7.32 -10.46 6.45
C SER A 90 7.50 -10.00 7.90
N THR A 91 8.08 -8.81 8.13
CA THR A 91 8.28 -8.22 9.46
C THR A 91 7.07 -7.43 9.96
N LEU A 92 5.96 -7.45 9.22
CA LEU A 92 4.74 -6.71 9.52
C LEU A 92 4.27 -6.94 10.97
N ARG A 93 4.10 -5.84 11.70
CA ARG A 93 3.64 -5.80 13.11
C ARG A 93 4.56 -6.52 14.10
N GLN A 94 5.78 -6.86 13.70
CA GLN A 94 6.78 -7.41 14.58
C GLN A 94 7.61 -6.29 15.23
N MET A 95 8.21 -6.57 16.38
CA MET A 95 9.13 -5.64 17.04
C MET A 95 10.32 -5.34 16.11
N GLY A 96 10.58 -4.06 15.85
CA GLY A 96 11.62 -3.63 14.90
C GLY A 96 11.26 -3.80 13.42
N GLY A 97 10.07 -4.32 13.11
CA GLY A 97 9.54 -4.46 11.75
C GLY A 97 8.68 -3.27 11.30
N ILE A 98 8.01 -3.45 10.16
CA ILE A 98 7.12 -2.42 9.61
C ILE A 98 5.77 -2.35 10.35
N SER A 99 5.21 -1.16 10.43
CA SER A 99 3.92 -0.89 11.05
C SER A 99 2.77 -1.58 10.30
N GLY A 100 1.72 -1.96 11.04
CA GLY A 100 0.44 -2.40 10.46
C GLY A 100 -0.37 -1.28 9.80
N PHE A 101 0.06 -0.03 9.95
CA PHE A 101 -0.61 1.17 9.44
C PHE A 101 0.38 2.08 8.72
N PRO A 102 -0.06 2.96 7.80
CA PRO A 102 0.78 4.02 7.25
C PRO A 102 1.43 4.86 8.35
N ARG A 103 2.74 5.08 8.22
CA ARG A 103 3.59 5.82 9.15
C ARG A 103 4.58 6.67 8.35
N PRO A 104 4.49 8.02 8.39
CA PRO A 104 5.38 8.89 7.62
C PRO A 104 6.87 8.67 7.86
N ALA A 105 7.26 8.35 9.10
CA ALA A 105 8.65 8.02 9.45
C ALA A 105 9.14 6.67 8.86
N GLU A 106 8.24 5.81 8.41
CA GLU A 106 8.57 4.53 7.76
C GLU A 106 8.74 4.68 6.24
N SER A 107 7.99 5.56 5.61
CA SER A 107 8.00 5.72 4.15
C SER A 107 7.49 7.08 3.71
N VAL A 108 8.14 7.66 2.69
CA VAL A 108 7.68 8.90 2.02
C VAL A 108 6.31 8.76 1.34
N TYR A 109 5.87 7.54 1.08
CA TYR A 109 4.56 7.25 0.47
C TYR A 109 3.42 7.24 1.50
N ASP A 110 3.74 7.17 2.79
CA ASP A 110 2.76 7.21 3.88
C ASP A 110 2.49 8.67 4.24
N ALA A 111 1.59 9.33 3.49
CA ALA A 111 1.38 10.77 3.60
C ALA A 111 0.92 11.25 4.99
N PHE A 112 0.20 10.42 5.74
CA PHE A 112 -0.32 10.73 7.07
C PHE A 112 -0.22 9.52 8.00
N GLY A 113 0.12 9.76 9.26
CA GLY A 113 0.16 8.72 10.30
C GLY A 113 -1.24 8.44 10.84
N VAL A 114 -1.63 7.17 10.85
CA VAL A 114 -3.00 6.76 11.22
C VAL A 114 -3.02 5.55 12.16
N GLY A 115 -4.19 5.36 12.78
CA GLY A 115 -4.52 4.21 13.64
C GLY A 115 -5.95 4.35 14.16
N HIS A 116 -6.31 5.55 14.61
CA HIS A 116 -7.71 5.95 14.81
C HIS A 116 -8.40 6.27 13.49
N SER A 117 -9.70 6.00 13.42
CA SER A 117 -10.55 6.29 12.26
C SER A 117 -10.91 7.76 12.15
N SER A 118 -11.46 8.12 10.99
CA SER A 118 -12.12 9.40 10.72
C SER A 118 -11.18 10.62 10.75
N THR A 119 -9.88 10.38 10.57
CA THR A 119 -8.85 11.43 10.59
C THR A 119 -8.42 11.86 9.18
N SER A 120 -8.69 11.03 8.17
CA SER A 120 -8.21 11.23 6.79
C SER A 120 -8.71 12.50 6.13
N ILE A 121 -10.01 12.83 6.24
CA ILE A 121 -10.60 13.98 5.54
C ILE A 121 -10.02 15.29 6.09
N SER A 122 -9.94 15.44 7.41
CA SER A 122 -9.34 16.62 8.05
C SER A 122 -7.86 16.77 7.69
N ALA A 123 -7.10 15.66 7.68
CA ALA A 123 -5.70 15.65 7.27
C ALA A 123 -5.55 16.03 5.80
N ALA A 124 -6.36 15.45 4.91
CA ALA A 124 -6.35 15.73 3.47
C ALA A 124 -6.71 17.19 3.18
N LEU A 125 -7.70 17.76 3.90
CA LEU A 125 -8.03 19.19 3.80
C LEU A 125 -6.85 20.07 4.17
N GLY A 126 -6.18 19.79 5.29
CA GLY A 126 -4.98 20.52 5.70
C GLY A 126 -3.86 20.45 4.66
N MET A 127 -3.62 19.26 4.09
CA MET A 127 -2.63 19.08 3.02
C MET A 127 -3.01 19.84 1.75
N ALA A 128 -4.28 19.83 1.35
CA ALA A 128 -4.76 20.51 0.15
C ALA A 128 -4.66 22.03 0.29
N SER A 129 -4.99 22.58 1.46
CA SER A 129 -4.89 24.03 1.74
C SER A 129 -3.45 24.54 1.80
N ALA A 130 -2.48 23.66 2.02
CA ALA A 130 -1.05 24.00 2.10
C ALA A 130 -0.29 23.78 0.78
N ARG A 131 -0.98 23.34 -0.29
CA ARG A 131 -0.37 23.10 -1.62
C ARG A 131 -0.09 24.39 -2.37
#